data_AF-A0A6L8EW43-F1
#
_entry.id   AF-A0A6L8EW43-F1
#
_cell.length_a   1.000
_cell.length_b   1.000
_cell.length_c   1.000
_cell.angle_alpha   90.00
_cell.angle_beta   90.00
_cell.angle_gamma   90.00
#
_symmetry.space_group_name_H-M   'P 1'
#
loop_
_entity.id
_entity.type
_entity.pdbx_description
1 polymer ?
#
loop_
_entity_poly.entity_id
_entity_poly.type
_entity_poly.pdbx_seq_one_letter_code
_entity_poly.pdbx_strand_id
1 'polypeptide(L)'
;MKRKSLRLVIPILIVLSITVLFLFQGSRQQTTSEEATDSNSFVSRIKNTVRFGKEAQEEKVYDDPWEEWIDKETEEVFAAFLKINPDWYKTDEEKAALWERLRAQTVAHAEDMKRKYGPVPIPMITIKAETTTGPAPLQIHEGPQTPEALMETFDAWYSKKHPNRNNVDGIYPRAEWLQMILNKGYHIETHLDYAAALRTRYWIAEVADQPEIWASGKRAVPPTDDFETYKDAFIKRQFWQKQQVDLAEQADPEVSGGFFFDDRPDVFLPSKKNRLYVYRNPESLDSMKTWGPSLTEEQRFDLTYRGKPPEGWEVIYLDENYNTLSEKPPHVTREMVRAAQLPPEDWTPPEGWAPPEGFEDYLRERGWNGTWTQQPATENSASQNRAMEAREAAKAEWKAAETEWKQFEQMLQDFETFTNMSDTEKAAALQKRFMPQLPEHLTDESIENMLQAQWDPTRIKKAEDLLNLYGPEEGLRRLAKSDPQLAKQVERALGKQSNQPQETGRSIPKAPPPPTDSQPSSEVPLK
;
A
#
# COMPACT_ATOMS: atom_id res chain seq x y z
N MET A 1 -34.26 9.14 -36.99
CA MET A 1 -34.60 8.68 -35.62
C MET A 1 -33.46 8.75 -34.58
N LYS A 2 -32.16 8.65 -34.94
CA LYS A 2 -31.05 8.47 -33.97
C LYS A 2 -30.70 9.62 -32.98
N ARG A 3 -31.34 10.81 -33.01
CA ARG A 3 -30.97 11.95 -32.13
C ARG A 3 -31.68 12.02 -30.76
N LYS A 4 -32.64 11.12 -30.46
CA LYS A 4 -33.39 11.17 -29.18
C LYS A 4 -32.74 10.42 -28.01
N SER A 5 -31.95 9.36 -28.24
CA SER A 5 -31.34 8.59 -27.14
C SER A 5 -30.18 9.31 -26.44
N LEU A 6 -29.43 10.15 -27.16
CA LEU A 6 -28.23 10.80 -26.61
C LEU A 6 -28.52 11.78 -25.46
N ARG A 7 -29.73 12.34 -25.38
CA ARG A 7 -30.15 13.25 -24.30
C ARG A 7 -30.41 12.54 -22.96
N LEU A 8 -30.69 11.24 -22.99
CA LEU A 8 -30.94 10.43 -21.78
C LEU A 8 -29.67 9.90 -21.12
N VAL A 9 -28.60 9.69 -21.89
CA VAL A 9 -27.35 9.09 -21.38
C VAL A 9 -26.54 10.09 -20.52
N ILE A 10 -26.52 11.36 -20.92
CA ILE A 10 -25.73 12.41 -20.26
C ILE A 10 -26.13 12.64 -18.79
N PRO A 11 -27.42 12.88 -18.43
CA PRO A 11 -27.79 13.10 -17.03
C PRO A 11 -27.55 11.86 -16.15
N ILE A 12 -27.69 10.64 -16.68
CA ILE A 12 -27.42 9.40 -15.93
C ILE A 12 -25.93 9.29 -15.57
N LEU A 13 -25.02 9.63 -16.49
CA LEU A 13 -23.58 9.65 -16.23
C LEU A 13 -23.18 10.73 -15.21
N ILE A 14 -23.89 11.86 -15.18
CA ILE A 14 -23.69 12.92 -14.18
C ILE A 14 -24.10 12.42 -12.78
N VAL A 15 -25.27 11.78 -12.64
CA VAL A 15 -25.74 11.23 -11.36
C VAL A 15 -24.83 10.11 -10.85
N LEU A 16 -24.37 9.21 -11.72
CA LEU A 16 -23.40 8.17 -11.35
C LEU A 16 -22.07 8.77 -10.86
N SER A 17 -21.52 9.76 -11.58
CA SER A 17 -20.29 10.46 -11.18
C SER A 17 -20.42 11.14 -9.80
N ILE A 18 -21.53 11.83 -9.55
CA ILE A 18 -21.80 12.51 -8.27
C ILE A 18 -21.99 11.51 -7.13
N THR A 19 -22.65 10.37 -7.37
CA THR A 19 -22.84 9.32 -6.36
C THR A 19 -21.51 8.66 -5.97
N VAL A 20 -20.61 8.46 -6.95
CA VAL A 20 -19.24 7.97 -6.70
C VAL A 20 -18.42 9.00 -5.91
N LEU A 21 -18.54 10.30 -6.22
CA LEU A 21 -17.86 11.37 -5.48
C LEU A 21 -18.20 11.39 -3.99
N PHE A 22 -19.48 11.19 -3.63
CA PHE A 22 -19.92 11.25 -2.23
C PHE A 22 -19.59 10.02 -1.39
N LEU A 23 -19.41 8.84 -2.02
CA LEU A 23 -18.95 7.63 -1.32
C LEU A 23 -17.48 7.71 -0.88
N PHE A 24 -16.69 8.65 -1.42
CA PHE A 24 -15.24 8.77 -1.18
C PHE A 24 -14.81 9.98 -0.35
N GLN A 25 -15.71 10.89 0.07
CA GLN A 25 -15.36 12.07 0.89
C GLN A 25 -15.32 11.81 2.41
N GLY A 26 -15.52 10.56 2.84
CA GLY A 26 -15.69 10.14 4.24
C GLY A 26 -14.44 10.14 5.16
N SER A 27 -13.38 10.91 4.89
CA SER A 27 -12.37 11.23 5.92
C SER A 27 -11.46 12.42 5.58
N ARG A 28 -11.52 13.50 6.37
CA ARG A 28 -10.40 14.23 7.01
C ARG A 28 -10.82 15.64 7.45
N GLN A 29 -10.19 16.13 8.52
CA GLN A 29 -10.18 17.55 8.87
C GLN A 29 -9.22 18.30 7.93
N GLN A 30 -9.53 19.57 7.62
CA GLN A 30 -8.58 20.49 7.00
C GLN A 30 -7.93 21.37 8.06
N THR A 31 -6.61 21.53 7.97
CA THR A 31 -5.90 22.71 8.48
C THR A 31 -5.87 23.79 7.40
N THR A 32 -6.25 25.00 7.76
CA THR A 32 -6.21 26.18 6.88
C THR A 32 -4.89 26.93 7.03
N SER A 33 -4.25 27.29 5.92
CA SER A 33 -3.50 28.55 5.84
C SER A 33 -3.56 29.11 4.42
N GLU A 34 -4.05 30.34 4.29
CA GLU A 34 -3.78 31.17 3.12
C GLU A 34 -2.33 31.66 3.21
N GLU A 35 -1.58 31.56 2.11
CA GLU A 35 -0.74 32.68 1.67
C GLU A 35 -0.41 32.53 0.18
N ALA A 36 -0.60 33.60 -0.58
CA ALA A 36 -0.37 33.62 -2.02
C ALA A 36 0.79 34.58 -2.34
N THR A 37 1.89 34.04 -2.90
CA THR A 37 2.93 34.86 -3.52
C THR A 37 3.60 34.16 -4.70
N ASP A 38 3.34 34.73 -5.87
CA ASP A 38 4.19 34.84 -7.07
C ASP A 38 5.05 33.62 -7.50
N SER A 39 4.59 32.91 -8.53
CA SER A 39 5.23 31.69 -9.08
C SER A 39 5.69 31.82 -10.54
N ASN A 40 5.92 33.04 -11.05
CA ASN A 40 6.20 33.28 -12.48
C ASN A 40 7.67 33.18 -12.93
N SER A 41 8.62 32.75 -12.08
CA SER A 41 10.06 32.74 -12.42
C SER A 41 10.68 31.38 -12.75
N PHE A 42 9.99 30.26 -12.53
CA PHE A 42 10.61 28.92 -12.60
C PHE A 42 10.54 28.25 -13.99
N VAL A 43 9.50 28.50 -14.77
CA VAL A 43 9.21 27.82 -16.05
C VAL A 43 10.26 28.08 -17.15
N SER A 44 11.04 29.17 -17.03
CA SER A 44 11.96 29.62 -18.10
C SER A 44 13.30 28.89 -18.21
N ARG A 45 13.63 27.93 -17.32
CA ARG A 45 14.99 27.34 -17.22
C ARG A 45 15.16 25.88 -17.66
N ILE A 46 14.10 25.14 -17.99
CA ILE A 46 14.22 23.74 -18.42
C ILE A 46 13.97 23.61 -19.93
N LYS A 47 14.96 24.06 -20.73
CA LYS A 47 15.07 23.66 -22.14
C LYS A 47 16.46 23.07 -22.39
N ASN A 48 16.57 21.75 -22.44
CA ASN A 48 17.44 21.04 -23.40
C ASN A 48 17.37 19.50 -23.35
N THR A 49 17.28 18.91 -24.56
CA THR A 49 17.68 17.55 -24.98
C THR A 49 16.80 16.33 -24.62
N VAL A 50 15.95 15.94 -25.57
CA VAL A 50 16.05 14.62 -26.25
C VAL A 50 15.98 14.87 -27.76
N ARG A 51 16.81 14.19 -28.57
CA ARG A 51 16.78 14.24 -30.05
C ARG A 51 16.81 12.82 -30.62
N PHE A 52 15.72 12.40 -31.24
CA PHE A 52 15.69 11.33 -32.24
C PHE A 52 14.68 11.72 -33.33
N GLY A 53 15.02 11.46 -34.61
CA GLY A 53 14.12 11.70 -35.75
C GLY A 53 13.79 13.18 -36.03
N LYS A 54 14.45 13.78 -37.04
CA LYS A 54 14.06 15.11 -37.52
C LYS A 54 12.82 15.03 -38.43
N GLU A 55 11.66 14.98 -37.83
CA GLU A 55 10.56 15.85 -38.27
C GLU A 55 10.42 16.96 -37.22
N ALA A 56 10.10 18.17 -37.65
CA ALA A 56 9.96 19.29 -36.73
C ALA A 56 8.61 19.18 -36.01
N GLN A 57 8.57 18.39 -34.92
CA GLN A 57 7.45 18.43 -34.00
C GLN A 57 7.29 19.87 -33.50
N GLU A 58 6.12 20.45 -33.74
CA GLU A 58 5.76 21.75 -33.23
C GLU A 58 5.80 21.69 -31.70
N GLU A 59 6.53 22.61 -31.07
CA GLU A 59 6.68 22.66 -29.62
C GLU A 59 5.32 23.06 -29.00
N LYS A 60 4.49 22.05 -28.66
CA LYS A 60 3.22 22.24 -27.95
C LYS A 60 3.51 23.05 -26.67
N VAL A 61 2.90 24.23 -26.57
CA VAL A 61 2.86 25.02 -25.34
C VAL A 61 1.63 24.59 -24.55
N TYR A 62 1.83 24.14 -23.32
CA TYR A 62 0.75 23.75 -22.41
C TYR A 62 0.54 24.86 -21.38
N ASP A 63 -0.72 25.27 -21.18
CA ASP A 63 -1.09 26.24 -20.14
C ASP A 63 -1.30 25.58 -18.75
N ASP A 64 -1.54 24.26 -18.71
CA ASP A 64 -1.66 23.45 -17.49
C ASP A 64 -0.49 22.44 -17.40
N PRO A 65 0.36 22.50 -16.35
CA PRO A 65 1.41 21.51 -16.10
C PRO A 65 0.90 20.06 -16.05
N TRP A 66 -0.36 19.83 -15.67
CA TRP A 66 -0.95 18.48 -15.68
C TRP A 66 -1.24 17.96 -17.07
N GLU A 67 -1.63 18.81 -18.03
CA GLU A 67 -1.85 18.37 -19.41
C GLU A 67 -0.50 17.98 -20.06
N GLU A 68 0.59 18.70 -19.77
CA GLU A 68 1.95 18.31 -20.15
C GLU A 68 2.33 16.95 -19.53
N TRP A 69 2.07 16.78 -18.23
CA TRP A 69 2.36 15.51 -17.53
C TRP A 69 1.53 14.33 -18.07
N ILE A 70 0.23 14.54 -18.34
CA ILE A 70 -0.68 13.54 -18.90
C ILE A 70 -0.22 13.11 -20.30
N ASP A 71 0.06 14.05 -21.21
CA ASP A 71 0.54 13.71 -22.55
C ASP A 71 1.89 12.97 -22.49
N LYS A 72 2.80 13.39 -21.59
CA LYS A 72 4.12 12.76 -21.42
C LYS A 72 4.05 11.34 -20.87
N GLU A 73 3.34 11.10 -19.77
CA GLU A 73 3.19 9.75 -19.19
C GLU A 73 2.45 8.82 -20.15
N THR A 74 1.43 9.33 -20.86
CA THR A 74 0.72 8.58 -21.90
C THR A 74 1.67 8.13 -23.00
N GLU A 75 2.54 9.03 -23.49
CA GLU A 75 3.54 8.69 -24.51
C GLU A 75 4.59 7.69 -24.00
N GLU A 76 5.03 7.79 -22.75
CA GLU A 76 5.99 6.84 -22.15
C GLU A 76 5.37 5.44 -21.98
N VAL A 77 4.12 5.34 -21.50
CA VAL A 77 3.37 4.06 -21.39
C VAL A 77 3.09 3.47 -22.78
N PHE A 78 2.70 4.31 -23.75
CA PHE A 78 2.42 3.89 -25.12
C PHE A 78 3.68 3.36 -25.83
N ALA A 79 4.79 4.07 -25.74
CA ALA A 79 6.07 3.63 -26.29
C ALA A 79 6.56 2.32 -25.64
N ALA A 80 6.36 2.15 -24.33
CA ALA A 80 6.68 0.91 -23.63
C ALA A 80 5.78 -0.26 -24.10
N PHE A 81 4.47 -0.02 -24.26
CA PHE A 81 3.53 -1.02 -24.75
C PHE A 81 3.87 -1.49 -26.18
N LEU A 82 4.13 -0.56 -27.10
CA LEU A 82 4.50 -0.87 -28.49
C LEU A 82 5.87 -1.57 -28.59
N LYS A 83 6.81 -1.27 -27.70
CA LYS A 83 8.10 -1.98 -27.62
C LYS A 83 7.95 -3.45 -27.23
N ILE A 84 6.96 -3.78 -26.39
CA ILE A 84 6.66 -5.16 -25.98
C ILE A 84 5.79 -5.87 -27.03
N ASN A 85 4.87 -5.13 -27.68
CA ASN A 85 3.88 -5.68 -28.60
C ASN A 85 3.94 -4.94 -29.96
N PRO A 86 5.03 -5.10 -30.75
CA PRO A 86 5.23 -4.34 -31.99
C PRO A 86 4.15 -4.60 -33.05
N ASP A 87 3.59 -5.81 -33.08
CA ASP A 87 2.57 -6.24 -34.06
C ASP A 87 1.12 -6.01 -33.57
N TRP A 88 0.90 -5.29 -32.46
CA TRP A 88 -0.42 -5.14 -31.86
C TRP A 88 -1.39 -4.30 -32.69
N TYR A 89 -0.87 -3.28 -33.41
CA TYR A 89 -1.64 -2.44 -34.33
C TYR A 89 -1.29 -2.78 -35.78
N LYS A 90 -2.28 -2.70 -36.67
CA LYS A 90 -2.15 -2.90 -38.11
C LYS A 90 -2.41 -1.61 -38.89
N THR A 91 -3.11 -0.65 -38.28
CA THR A 91 -3.40 0.66 -38.88
C THR A 91 -3.09 1.81 -37.93
N ASP A 92 -2.94 3.02 -38.48
CA ASP A 92 -2.71 4.22 -37.68
C ASP A 92 -3.95 4.61 -36.85
N GLU A 93 -5.16 4.22 -37.28
CA GLU A 93 -6.39 4.41 -36.50
C GLU A 93 -6.41 3.54 -35.23
N GLU A 94 -5.98 2.28 -35.31
CA GLU A 94 -5.85 1.41 -34.12
C GLU A 94 -4.78 1.95 -33.16
N LYS A 95 -3.68 2.47 -33.72
CA LYS A 95 -2.61 3.12 -32.97
C LYS A 95 -3.09 4.38 -32.24
N ALA A 96 -3.86 5.24 -32.91
CA ALA A 96 -4.46 6.44 -32.29
C ALA A 96 -5.51 6.07 -31.23
N ALA A 97 -6.37 5.07 -31.49
CA ALA A 97 -7.37 4.60 -30.54
C ALA A 97 -6.75 4.02 -29.25
N LEU A 98 -5.60 3.36 -29.35
CA LEU A 98 -4.83 2.93 -28.19
C LEU A 98 -4.27 4.12 -27.39
N TRP A 99 -3.69 5.11 -28.08
CA TRP A 99 -3.14 6.29 -27.43
C TRP A 99 -4.20 7.06 -26.64
N GLU A 100 -5.37 7.31 -27.24
CA GLU A 100 -6.53 7.94 -26.56
C GLU A 100 -7.02 7.13 -25.35
N ARG A 101 -7.05 5.79 -25.47
CA ARG A 101 -7.43 4.91 -24.34
C ARG A 101 -6.43 5.00 -23.19
N LEU A 102 -5.14 5.02 -23.49
CA LEU A 102 -4.09 5.20 -22.47
C LEU A 102 -4.20 6.61 -21.86
N ARG A 103 -4.41 7.64 -22.68
CA ARG A 103 -4.61 9.03 -22.19
C ARG A 103 -5.75 9.12 -21.19
N ALA A 104 -6.89 8.50 -21.49
CA ALA A 104 -8.03 8.47 -20.57
C ALA A 104 -7.71 7.79 -19.22
N GLN A 105 -6.86 6.76 -19.22
CA GLN A 105 -6.36 6.13 -17.99
C GLN A 105 -5.38 7.05 -17.25
N THR A 106 -4.47 7.71 -17.97
CA THR A 106 -3.52 8.69 -17.40
C THR A 106 -4.25 9.90 -16.80
N VAL A 107 -5.32 10.41 -17.43
CA VAL A 107 -6.18 11.48 -16.88
C VAL A 107 -6.82 11.04 -15.57
N ALA A 108 -7.40 9.84 -15.51
CA ALA A 108 -8.00 9.31 -14.28
C ALA A 108 -6.95 9.14 -13.16
N HIS A 109 -5.73 8.72 -13.51
CA HIS A 109 -4.62 8.65 -12.57
C HIS A 109 -4.14 10.06 -12.15
N ALA A 110 -4.08 11.02 -13.07
CA ALA A 110 -3.73 12.42 -12.79
C ALA A 110 -4.68 13.06 -11.78
N GLU A 111 -5.99 12.82 -11.88
CA GLU A 111 -6.97 13.33 -10.90
C GLU A 111 -6.79 12.69 -9.50
N ASP A 112 -6.44 11.41 -9.42
CA ASP A 112 -6.07 10.78 -8.14
C ASP A 112 -4.77 11.39 -7.56
N MET A 113 -3.77 11.63 -8.41
CA MET A 113 -2.51 12.25 -8.04
C MET A 113 -2.68 13.71 -7.60
N LYS A 114 -3.49 14.52 -8.32
CA LYS A 114 -3.89 15.89 -7.94
C LYS A 114 -4.49 15.91 -6.54
N ARG A 115 -5.46 15.02 -6.29
CA ARG A 115 -6.13 14.87 -5.00
C ARG A 115 -5.18 14.47 -3.87
N LYS A 116 -4.18 13.64 -4.15
CA LYS A 116 -3.25 13.09 -3.15
C LYS A 116 -2.03 13.99 -2.88
N TYR A 117 -1.58 14.76 -3.87
CA TYR A 117 -0.28 15.45 -3.84
C TYR A 117 -0.35 16.96 -4.16
N GLY A 118 -1.51 17.50 -4.54
CA GLY A 118 -1.72 18.94 -4.73
C GLY A 118 -1.81 19.39 -6.19
N PRO A 119 -1.88 20.72 -6.43
CA PRO A 119 -2.24 21.29 -7.73
C PRO A 119 -1.12 21.28 -8.77
N VAL A 120 0.10 20.94 -8.40
CA VAL A 120 1.24 20.78 -9.32
C VAL A 120 1.51 19.29 -9.46
N PRO A 121 1.69 18.73 -10.68
CA PRO A 121 2.15 17.36 -10.80
C PRO A 121 3.51 17.28 -10.14
N ILE A 122 3.60 16.57 -9.02
CA ILE A 122 4.89 16.06 -8.58
C ILE A 122 5.41 15.30 -9.79
N PRO A 123 6.53 15.70 -10.41
CA PRO A 123 7.06 14.94 -11.51
C PRO A 123 7.30 13.55 -10.94
N MET A 124 6.52 12.58 -11.43
CA MET A 124 6.96 11.21 -11.34
C MET A 124 8.32 11.24 -12.00
N ILE A 125 9.34 11.12 -11.16
CA ILE A 125 10.63 10.72 -11.63
C ILE A 125 10.34 9.26 -12.01
N THR A 126 9.84 9.08 -13.24
CA THR A 126 10.41 8.06 -14.10
C THR A 126 11.89 8.32 -14.04
N ILE A 127 12.50 7.68 -13.03
CA ILE A 127 13.74 6.99 -13.18
C ILE A 127 13.41 5.95 -14.26
N LYS A 128 13.33 6.45 -15.51
CA LYS A 128 14.00 5.79 -16.61
C LYS A 128 15.27 5.30 -15.96
N ALA A 129 15.36 3.98 -15.86
CA ALA A 129 16.66 3.37 -15.82
C ALA A 129 17.32 3.87 -17.11
N GLU A 130 17.92 5.06 -17.03
CA GLU A 130 19.24 5.29 -17.58
C GLU A 130 19.96 3.99 -17.26
N THR A 131 20.07 3.13 -18.27
CA THR A 131 20.98 2.00 -18.28
C THR A 131 22.41 2.55 -18.43
N THR A 132 22.70 3.61 -17.68
CA THR A 132 24.03 4.06 -17.30
C THR A 132 24.65 2.90 -16.55
N THR A 133 25.33 2.04 -17.30
CA THR A 133 26.75 1.77 -17.07
C THR A 133 27.14 1.58 -15.60
N GLY A 134 26.50 0.60 -14.95
CA GLY A 134 26.80 0.20 -13.57
C GLY A 134 26.31 1.17 -12.48
N PRO A 135 26.45 0.81 -11.20
CA PRO A 135 26.29 1.78 -10.13
C PRO A 135 27.27 2.94 -10.35
N ALA A 136 26.80 4.17 -10.18
CA ALA A 136 27.69 5.33 -10.15
C ALA A 136 28.78 5.09 -9.10
N PRO A 137 30.05 5.45 -9.36
CA PRO A 137 31.13 5.21 -8.41
C PRO A 137 30.80 5.83 -7.06
N LEU A 138 31.15 5.13 -5.98
CA LEU A 138 30.95 5.62 -4.62
C LEU A 138 31.73 6.92 -4.45
N GLN A 139 31.01 8.04 -4.42
CA GLN A 139 31.55 9.31 -3.98
C GLN A 139 31.86 9.20 -2.48
N ILE A 140 33.15 9.32 -2.15
CA ILE A 140 33.71 9.30 -0.81
C ILE A 140 34.00 10.75 -0.36
N HIS A 141 33.85 11.03 0.93
CA HIS A 141 34.16 12.30 1.57
C HIS A 141 35.39 12.14 2.45
N GLU A 142 36.50 12.78 2.06
CA GLU A 142 37.77 12.80 2.80
C GLU A 142 37.93 14.09 3.67
N GLY A 143 36.88 14.91 3.74
CA GLY A 143 36.87 16.19 4.43
C GLY A 143 36.62 16.09 5.94
N PRO A 144 36.57 17.25 6.63
CA PRO A 144 36.19 17.29 8.04
C PRO A 144 34.72 16.91 8.20
N GLN A 145 34.41 16.14 9.23
CA GLN A 145 33.04 15.73 9.55
C GLN A 145 32.25 16.90 10.18
N THR A 146 31.91 17.89 9.36
CA THR A 146 30.98 18.98 9.71
C THR A 146 29.79 18.98 8.74
N PRO A 147 28.64 19.54 9.14
CA PRO A 147 27.47 19.60 8.26
C PRO A 147 27.76 20.30 6.93
N GLU A 148 28.55 21.38 6.94
CA GLU A 148 28.86 22.21 5.76
C GLU A 148 29.67 21.42 4.74
N ALA A 149 30.72 20.73 5.18
CA ALA A 149 31.60 19.98 4.29
C ALA A 149 30.90 18.73 3.71
N LEU A 150 30.04 18.08 4.48
CA LEU A 150 29.20 16.98 4.01
C LEU A 150 28.13 17.45 3.01
N MET A 151 27.47 18.58 3.28
CA MET A 151 26.51 19.20 2.37
C MET A 151 27.20 19.63 1.06
N GLU A 152 28.34 20.33 1.13
CA GLU A 152 29.13 20.71 -0.06
C GLU A 152 29.49 19.48 -0.93
N THR A 153 29.85 18.37 -0.28
CA THR A 153 30.22 17.13 -1.00
C THR A 153 28.99 16.45 -1.62
N PHE A 154 27.88 16.31 -0.89
CA PHE A 154 26.82 15.37 -1.25
C PHE A 154 25.46 16.00 -1.65
N ASP A 155 25.17 17.26 -1.31
CA ASP A 155 23.82 17.82 -1.55
C ASP A 155 23.46 17.94 -3.02
N ALA A 156 24.42 18.19 -3.92
CA ALA A 156 24.17 18.24 -5.35
C ALA A 156 23.69 16.89 -5.89
N TRP A 157 24.28 15.78 -5.40
CA TRP A 157 23.86 14.43 -5.73
C TRP A 157 22.51 14.09 -5.06
N TYR A 158 22.37 14.37 -3.77
CA TYR A 158 21.18 14.02 -2.99
C TYR A 158 19.93 14.78 -3.49
N SER A 159 20.06 16.08 -3.73
CA SER A 159 18.95 16.92 -4.22
C SER A 159 18.54 16.55 -5.64
N LYS A 160 19.48 16.12 -6.50
CA LYS A 160 19.17 15.56 -7.83
C LYS A 160 18.39 14.24 -7.75
N LYS A 161 18.66 13.40 -6.75
CA LYS A 161 17.98 12.10 -6.54
C LYS A 161 16.67 12.22 -5.74
N HIS A 162 16.52 13.25 -4.92
CA HIS A 162 15.39 13.42 -3.99
C HIS A 162 14.84 14.87 -3.95
N PRO A 163 14.40 15.45 -5.08
CA PRO A 163 14.03 16.87 -5.18
C PRO A 163 12.82 17.27 -4.31
N ASN A 164 11.96 16.31 -3.94
CA ASN A 164 10.67 16.58 -3.27
C ASN A 164 10.74 16.48 -1.73
N ARG A 165 11.91 16.65 -1.11
CA ARG A 165 12.11 16.48 0.36
C ARG A 165 12.31 17.77 1.15
N ASN A 166 12.04 18.92 0.53
CA ASN A 166 12.22 20.25 1.12
C ASN A 166 11.27 20.52 2.30
N ASN A 167 10.11 19.87 2.36
CA ASN A 167 9.16 20.03 3.47
C ASN A 167 9.73 19.60 4.82
N VAL A 168 10.69 18.66 4.85
CA VAL A 168 11.34 18.22 6.09
C VAL A 168 12.35 19.24 6.61
N ASP A 169 12.91 20.11 5.77
CA ASP A 169 13.89 21.13 6.19
C ASP A 169 13.28 22.17 7.15
N GLY A 170 11.95 22.34 7.17
CA GLY A 170 11.25 23.21 8.13
C GLY A 170 11.03 22.61 9.52
N ILE A 171 11.10 21.29 9.66
CA ILE A 171 10.96 20.57 10.96
C ILE A 171 12.34 20.18 11.50
N TYR A 172 13.23 19.73 10.61
CA TYR A 172 14.60 19.34 10.92
C TYR A 172 15.55 19.96 9.89
N PRO A 173 16.05 21.20 10.11
CA PRO A 173 17.02 21.83 9.22
C PRO A 173 18.22 20.92 8.95
N ARG A 174 18.69 20.87 7.69
CA ARG A 174 19.69 19.86 7.24
C ARG A 174 20.99 19.92 8.03
N ALA A 175 21.52 21.12 8.23
CA ALA A 175 22.77 21.31 8.97
C ALA A 175 22.64 20.87 10.44
N GLU A 176 21.55 21.26 11.10
CA GLU A 176 21.26 20.87 12.50
C GLU A 176 21.07 19.36 12.66
N TRP A 177 20.34 18.74 11.73
CA TRP A 177 20.16 17.28 11.72
C TRP A 177 21.50 16.55 11.55
N LEU A 178 22.32 16.96 10.58
CA LEU A 178 23.65 16.38 10.37
C LEU A 178 24.53 16.58 11.60
N GLN A 179 24.52 17.76 12.22
CA GLN A 179 25.27 18.03 13.44
C GLN A 179 24.82 17.12 14.59
N MET A 180 23.51 16.89 14.76
CA MET A 180 22.98 15.97 15.76
C MET A 180 23.42 14.53 15.51
N ILE A 181 23.40 14.07 14.25
CA ILE A 181 23.85 12.73 13.84
C ILE A 181 25.35 12.54 14.12
N LEU A 182 26.17 13.53 13.76
CA LEU A 182 27.61 13.57 14.03
C LEU A 182 27.93 13.59 15.53
N ASN A 183 27.19 14.38 16.32
CA ASN A 183 27.35 14.46 17.78
C ASN A 183 27.03 13.13 18.49
N LYS A 184 26.22 12.27 17.87
CA LYS A 184 25.93 10.90 18.34
C LYS A 184 26.97 9.87 17.85
N GLY A 185 28.08 10.31 17.25
CA GLY A 185 29.21 9.47 16.86
C GLY A 185 29.05 8.74 15.52
N TYR A 186 28.06 9.11 14.70
CA TYR A 186 27.92 8.54 13.35
C TYR A 186 28.91 9.18 12.38
N HIS A 187 29.57 8.36 11.58
CA HIS A 187 30.52 8.80 10.56
C HIS A 187 29.88 8.72 9.18
N ILE A 188 30.09 9.75 8.35
CA ILE A 188 29.53 9.83 7.00
C ILE A 188 30.70 9.86 6.01
N GLU A 189 31.04 8.69 5.48
CA GLU A 189 32.13 8.51 4.52
C GLU A 189 31.64 8.60 3.07
N THR A 190 30.44 8.11 2.79
CA THR A 190 29.91 7.99 1.43
C THR A 190 28.59 8.74 1.24
N HIS A 191 28.25 9.01 -0.02
CA HIS A 191 26.94 9.56 -0.37
C HIS A 191 25.77 8.64 0.03
N LEU A 192 26.01 7.34 0.22
CA LEU A 192 25.00 6.40 0.71
C LEU A 192 24.77 6.56 2.22
N ASP A 193 25.84 6.79 3.00
CA ASP A 193 25.73 7.11 4.43
C ASP A 193 24.97 8.43 4.65
N TYR A 194 25.26 9.42 3.81
CA TYR A 194 24.59 10.70 3.78
C TYR A 194 23.09 10.53 3.43
N ALA A 195 22.78 9.76 2.39
CA ALA A 195 21.41 9.44 2.01
C ALA A 195 20.66 8.67 3.12
N ALA A 196 21.33 7.76 3.82
CA ALA A 196 20.77 7.03 4.96
C ALA A 196 20.47 7.97 6.14
N ALA A 197 21.39 8.87 6.50
CA ALA A 197 21.18 9.87 7.54
C ALA A 197 19.99 10.80 7.24
N LEU A 198 19.84 11.27 5.98
CA LEU A 198 18.70 12.10 5.57
C LEU A 198 17.40 11.30 5.36
N ARG A 199 17.47 10.00 5.05
CA ARG A 199 16.31 9.10 5.07
C ARG A 199 15.80 8.88 6.49
N THR A 200 16.69 8.75 7.48
CA THR A 200 16.34 8.70 8.90
C THR A 200 15.62 9.98 9.32
N ARG A 201 16.09 11.15 8.88
CA ARG A 201 15.41 12.45 9.10
C ARG A 201 13.98 12.45 8.59
N TYR A 202 13.79 12.01 7.34
CA TYR A 202 12.48 11.95 6.70
C TYR A 202 11.53 11.04 7.50
N TRP A 203 11.99 9.85 7.89
CA TRP A 203 11.18 8.92 8.69
C TRP A 203 10.81 9.44 10.07
N ILE A 204 11.71 10.19 10.73
CA ILE A 204 11.44 10.82 12.03
C ILE A 204 10.42 11.94 11.89
N ALA A 205 10.51 12.77 10.85
CA ALA A 205 9.52 13.81 10.57
C ALA A 205 8.13 13.24 10.25
N GLU A 206 8.07 12.15 9.49
CA GLU A 206 6.81 11.49 9.13
C GLU A 206 6.07 10.96 10.36
N VAL A 207 6.78 10.41 11.36
CA VAL A 207 6.17 9.74 12.53
C VAL A 207 6.05 10.62 13.77
N ALA A 208 6.47 11.89 13.72
CA ALA A 208 6.41 12.81 14.85
C ALA A 208 4.99 12.91 15.44
N ASP A 209 4.01 13.14 14.56
CA ASP A 209 2.59 13.30 14.92
C ASP A 209 1.81 11.96 14.94
N GLN A 210 2.50 10.82 14.94
CA GLN A 210 1.90 9.46 14.88
C GLN A 210 2.23 8.62 16.14
N PRO A 211 1.59 8.90 17.30
CA PRO A 211 1.83 8.18 18.55
C PRO A 211 1.61 6.67 18.45
N GLU A 212 0.68 6.21 17.61
CA GLU A 212 0.42 4.80 17.31
C GLU A 212 1.55 4.08 16.55
N ILE A 213 2.59 4.81 16.14
CA ILE A 213 3.84 4.23 15.66
C ILE A 213 4.85 4.16 16.82
N TRP A 214 5.22 5.29 17.43
CA TRP A 214 6.31 5.30 18.41
C TRP A 214 5.97 4.62 19.75
N ALA A 215 4.70 4.64 20.18
CA ALA A 215 4.25 3.89 21.36
C ALA A 215 3.97 2.39 21.08
N SER A 216 4.10 1.91 19.84
CA SER A 216 3.67 0.54 19.47
C SER A 216 4.78 -0.51 19.41
N GLY A 217 6.05 -0.12 19.55
CA GLY A 217 7.18 -1.03 19.41
C GLY A 217 7.54 -1.43 17.97
N LYS A 218 6.91 -0.80 16.96
CA LYS A 218 7.20 -1.02 15.53
C LYS A 218 8.61 -0.54 15.16
N ARG A 219 9.08 -0.93 13.96
CA ARG A 219 10.39 -0.55 13.40
C ARG A 219 11.59 -1.00 14.25
N ALA A 220 11.41 -2.07 15.03
CA ALA A 220 12.46 -2.63 15.89
C ALA A 220 13.01 -1.64 16.93
N VAL A 221 12.19 -0.69 17.37
CA VAL A 221 12.44 0.22 18.50
C VAL A 221 11.44 -0.13 19.61
N PRO A 222 11.86 -0.32 20.88
CA PRO A 222 10.92 -0.57 21.97
C PRO A 222 9.86 0.54 22.10
N PRO A 223 8.63 0.24 22.58
CA PRO A 223 7.65 1.26 22.92
C PRO A 223 8.24 2.36 23.83
N THR A 224 7.92 3.62 23.55
CA THR A 224 8.30 4.77 24.38
C THR A 224 7.07 5.60 24.75
N ASP A 225 7.16 6.31 25.88
CA ASP A 225 6.09 7.20 26.36
C ASP A 225 6.09 8.56 25.65
N ASP A 226 7.20 8.93 25.01
CA ASP A 226 7.38 10.18 24.28
C ASP A 226 8.18 10.01 22.99
N PHE A 227 7.99 10.98 22.07
CA PHE A 227 8.60 10.98 20.75
C PHE A 227 10.11 11.31 20.75
N GLU A 228 10.62 12.09 21.70
CA GLU A 228 12.05 12.43 21.74
C GLU A 228 12.89 11.20 22.12
N THR A 229 12.43 10.42 23.10
CA THR A 229 13.00 9.11 23.44
C THR A 229 12.93 8.14 22.26
N TYR A 230 11.79 8.08 21.54
CA TYR A 230 11.69 7.27 20.32
C TYR A 230 12.67 7.71 19.24
N LYS A 231 12.77 9.01 18.97
CA LYS A 231 13.66 9.58 17.95
C LYS A 231 15.10 9.18 18.22
N ASP A 232 15.55 9.32 19.46
CA ASP A 232 16.89 8.92 19.87
C ASP A 232 17.13 7.41 19.76
N ALA A 233 16.17 6.59 20.18
CA ALA A 233 16.24 5.13 20.06
C ALA A 233 16.23 4.66 18.59
N PHE A 234 15.43 5.30 17.73
CA PHE A 234 15.36 5.02 16.29
C PHE A 234 16.65 5.42 15.56
N ILE A 235 17.26 6.56 15.92
CA ILE A 235 18.56 6.97 15.39
C ILE A 235 19.65 5.97 15.80
N LYS A 236 19.75 5.62 17.09
CA LYS A 236 20.67 4.57 17.58
C LYS A 236 20.44 3.23 16.85
N ARG A 237 19.18 2.87 16.60
CA ARG A 237 18.78 1.68 15.85
C ARG A 237 19.29 1.70 14.40
N GLN A 238 19.12 2.81 13.68
CA GLN A 238 19.63 2.95 12.31
C GLN A 238 21.17 2.86 12.26
N PHE A 239 21.87 3.43 13.25
CA PHE A 239 23.34 3.34 13.32
C PHE A 239 23.82 1.91 13.58
N TRP A 240 23.18 1.20 14.53
CA TRP A 240 23.47 -0.21 14.77
C TRP A 240 23.24 -1.06 13.52
N GLN A 241 22.16 -0.80 12.77
CA GLN A 241 21.88 -1.50 11.51
C GLN A 241 22.99 -1.28 10.48
N LYS A 242 23.48 -0.04 10.32
CA LYS A 242 24.63 0.25 9.45
C LYS A 242 25.90 -0.49 9.92
N GLN A 243 26.21 -0.43 11.20
CA GLN A 243 27.37 -1.13 11.78
C GLN A 243 27.31 -2.65 11.56
N GLN A 244 26.13 -3.29 11.63
CA GLN A 244 26.00 -4.72 11.32
C GLN A 244 26.31 -5.03 9.84
N VAL A 245 25.91 -4.16 8.91
CA VAL A 245 26.26 -4.29 7.49
C VAL A 245 27.77 -4.12 7.30
N ASP A 246 28.35 -3.05 7.86
CA ASP A 246 29.78 -2.75 7.71
C ASP A 246 30.67 -3.86 8.28
N LEU A 247 30.33 -4.40 9.45
CA LEU A 247 31.04 -5.53 10.06
C LEU A 247 30.92 -6.80 9.22
N ALA A 248 29.80 -7.03 8.55
CA ALA A 248 29.61 -8.20 7.69
C ALA A 248 30.31 -8.05 6.33
N GLU A 249 30.37 -6.85 5.75
CA GLU A 249 31.15 -6.54 4.55
C GLU A 249 32.66 -6.63 4.80
N GLN A 250 33.13 -6.15 5.97
CA GLN A 250 34.52 -6.32 6.41
C GLN A 250 34.88 -7.79 6.66
N ALA A 251 33.97 -8.58 7.22
CA ALA A 251 34.17 -10.01 7.43
C ALA A 251 34.10 -10.82 6.13
N ASP A 252 33.31 -10.36 5.15
CA ASP A 252 33.07 -11.05 3.89
C ASP A 252 32.69 -10.06 2.76
N PRO A 253 33.62 -9.72 1.86
CA PRO A 253 33.40 -8.72 0.80
C PRO A 253 32.35 -9.09 -0.26
N GLU A 254 31.73 -10.27 -0.21
CA GLU A 254 30.57 -10.60 -1.06
C GLU A 254 29.23 -10.15 -0.45
N VAL A 255 29.24 -9.66 0.79
CA VAL A 255 28.08 -9.06 1.45
C VAL A 255 27.78 -7.69 0.84
N SER A 256 26.51 -7.47 0.48
CA SER A 256 26.01 -6.25 -0.17
C SER A 256 24.92 -5.53 0.64
N GLY A 257 24.78 -5.89 1.92
CA GLY A 257 23.74 -5.39 2.82
C GLY A 257 23.17 -6.51 3.68
N GLY A 258 21.90 -6.42 4.06
CA GLY A 258 21.20 -7.50 4.73
C GLY A 258 19.79 -7.13 5.19
N PHE A 259 19.15 -8.09 5.87
CA PHE A 259 17.78 -7.98 6.33
C PHE A 259 17.72 -7.82 7.85
N PHE A 260 16.80 -6.96 8.30
CA PHE A 260 16.45 -6.74 9.70
C PHE A 260 14.96 -6.90 9.87
N PHE A 261 14.53 -7.25 11.08
CA PHE A 261 13.13 -7.56 11.39
C PHE A 261 12.60 -6.66 12.50
N ASP A 262 11.33 -6.27 12.39
CA ASP A 262 10.65 -5.40 13.35
C ASP A 262 10.29 -6.16 14.64
N ASP A 263 9.79 -7.38 14.48
CA ASP A 263 9.48 -8.35 15.54
C ASP A 263 10.74 -8.95 16.18
N ARG A 264 11.87 -8.96 15.46
CA ARG A 264 13.16 -9.50 15.91
C ARG A 264 14.30 -8.50 15.66
N PRO A 265 14.37 -7.42 16.47
CA PRO A 265 15.36 -6.34 16.28
C PRO A 265 16.80 -6.83 16.29
N ASP A 266 17.12 -7.81 17.13
CA ASP A 266 18.45 -8.41 17.28
C ASP A 266 18.90 -9.25 16.08
N VAL A 267 18.00 -9.63 15.17
CA VAL A 267 18.35 -10.49 14.04
C VAL A 267 18.82 -9.65 12.84
N PHE A 268 20.01 -9.99 12.34
CA PHE A 268 20.57 -9.49 11.09
C PHE A 268 20.95 -10.66 10.18
N LEU A 269 20.50 -10.61 8.92
CA LEU A 269 20.79 -11.63 7.91
C LEU A 269 21.59 -11.00 6.75
N PRO A 270 22.92 -11.19 6.68
CA PRO A 270 23.75 -10.56 5.64
C PRO A 270 23.41 -11.07 4.23
N SER A 271 23.05 -10.15 3.36
CA SER A 271 22.69 -10.40 1.97
C SER A 271 23.94 -10.58 1.12
N LYS A 272 23.97 -11.63 0.29
CA LYS A 272 25.02 -11.89 -0.71
C LYS A 272 24.41 -12.25 -2.06
N LYS A 273 25.23 -12.19 -3.10
CA LYS A 273 24.88 -12.79 -4.39
C LYS A 273 24.59 -14.30 -4.21
N ASN A 274 23.50 -14.78 -4.81
CA ASN A 274 23.04 -16.17 -4.73
C ASN A 274 22.78 -16.73 -3.31
N ARG A 275 22.66 -15.89 -2.27
CA ARG A 275 22.25 -16.32 -0.93
C ARG A 275 20.76 -16.10 -0.72
N LEU A 276 20.07 -17.13 -0.22
CA LEU A 276 18.64 -17.10 0.08
C LEU A 276 18.36 -17.61 1.49
N TYR A 277 17.70 -16.78 2.29
CA TYR A 277 17.13 -17.16 3.57
C TYR A 277 15.69 -17.64 3.38
N VAL A 278 15.34 -18.78 3.99
CA VAL A 278 14.04 -19.44 3.84
C VAL A 278 13.45 -19.72 5.22
N TYR A 279 12.40 -19.00 5.57
CA TYR A 279 11.55 -19.33 6.72
C TYR A 279 10.32 -20.11 6.24
N ARG A 280 9.98 -21.18 6.95
CA ARG A 280 8.72 -21.92 6.77
C ARG A 280 8.00 -21.91 8.10
N ASN A 281 6.77 -21.38 8.11
CA ASN A 281 5.92 -21.54 9.28
C ASN A 281 5.52 -23.03 9.41
N PRO A 282 5.81 -23.70 10.53
CA PRO A 282 5.33 -25.07 10.75
C PRO A 282 3.80 -25.18 10.78
N GLU A 283 3.10 -24.11 11.14
CA GLU A 283 1.63 -24.07 11.24
C GLU A 283 0.92 -23.83 9.89
N SER A 284 1.65 -23.36 8.87
CA SER A 284 1.05 -22.99 7.58
C SER A 284 2.01 -23.32 6.43
N LEU A 285 1.76 -24.48 5.82
CA LEU A 285 2.57 -25.06 4.74
C LEU A 285 2.75 -24.15 3.52
N ASP A 286 1.76 -23.31 3.24
CA ASP A 286 1.78 -22.38 2.10
C ASP A 286 2.56 -21.08 2.42
N SER A 287 2.85 -20.81 3.70
CA SER A 287 3.55 -19.59 4.14
C SER A 287 5.08 -19.77 4.22
N MET A 288 5.70 -20.02 3.07
CA MET A 288 7.15 -19.86 2.92
C MET A 288 7.49 -18.38 2.72
N LYS A 289 8.27 -17.80 3.63
CA LYS A 289 8.88 -16.46 3.46
C LYS A 289 10.33 -16.62 2.99
N THR A 290 10.76 -15.75 2.08
CA THR A 290 12.11 -15.79 1.51
C THR A 290 12.74 -14.40 1.49
N TRP A 291 14.02 -14.30 1.87
CA TRP A 291 14.81 -13.06 1.78
C TRP A 291 16.11 -13.33 1.03
N GLY A 292 16.42 -12.49 0.04
CA GLY A 292 17.51 -12.70 -0.90
C GLY A 292 17.09 -12.28 -2.31
N PRO A 293 17.81 -12.71 -3.36
CA PRO A 293 17.41 -12.46 -4.74
C PRO A 293 16.07 -13.13 -5.08
N SER A 294 15.28 -12.49 -5.94
CA SER A 294 13.98 -12.99 -6.38
C SER A 294 14.09 -14.36 -7.07
N LEU A 295 13.27 -15.31 -6.63
CA LEU A 295 13.11 -16.62 -7.28
C LEU A 295 12.16 -16.54 -8.47
N THR A 296 12.44 -17.31 -9.52
CA THR A 296 11.43 -17.64 -10.54
C THR A 296 10.30 -18.49 -9.94
N GLU A 297 9.17 -18.59 -10.63
CA GLU A 297 8.06 -19.45 -10.18
C GLU A 297 8.48 -20.92 -10.08
N GLU A 298 9.25 -21.42 -11.06
CA GLU A 298 9.82 -22.77 -11.04
C GLU A 298 10.76 -22.96 -9.85
N GLN A 299 11.70 -22.03 -9.62
CA GLN A 299 12.61 -22.10 -8.47
C GLN A 299 11.86 -22.07 -7.13
N ARG A 300 10.82 -21.25 -7.02
CA ARG A 300 9.97 -21.19 -5.81
C ARG A 300 9.22 -22.51 -5.62
N PHE A 301 8.63 -23.06 -6.67
CA PHE A 301 7.93 -24.34 -6.64
C PHE A 301 8.86 -25.49 -6.24
N ASP A 302 10.03 -25.59 -6.88
CA ASP A 302 11.02 -26.63 -6.62
C ASP A 302 11.61 -26.54 -5.22
N LEU A 303 11.86 -25.32 -4.72
CA LEU A 303 12.29 -25.08 -3.35
C LEU A 303 11.23 -25.55 -2.34
N THR A 304 9.97 -25.13 -2.51
CA THR A 304 8.85 -25.46 -1.61
C THR A 304 8.51 -26.94 -1.61
N TYR A 305 8.13 -27.48 -2.77
CA TYR A 305 7.47 -28.77 -2.91
C TYR A 305 8.40 -29.92 -3.29
N ARG A 306 9.52 -29.65 -3.96
CA ARG A 306 10.52 -30.68 -4.30
C ARG A 306 11.73 -30.68 -3.37
N GLY A 307 11.86 -29.66 -2.52
CA GLY A 307 13.05 -29.48 -1.69
C GLY A 307 14.33 -29.30 -2.51
N LYS A 308 14.24 -28.70 -3.71
CA LYS A 308 15.40 -28.43 -4.58
C LYS A 308 15.77 -26.94 -4.51
N PRO A 309 16.93 -26.58 -3.93
CA PRO A 309 17.40 -25.19 -3.99
C PRO A 309 17.78 -24.82 -5.43
N PRO A 310 17.78 -23.53 -5.80
CA PRO A 310 18.36 -23.08 -7.08
C PRO A 310 19.83 -23.49 -7.21
N GLU A 311 20.26 -23.85 -8.42
CA GLU A 311 21.63 -24.30 -8.65
C GLU A 311 22.65 -23.18 -8.40
N GLY A 312 23.71 -23.50 -7.65
CA GLY A 312 24.76 -22.52 -7.28
C GLY A 312 24.32 -21.47 -6.26
N TRP A 313 23.23 -21.71 -5.52
CA TRP A 313 22.76 -20.81 -4.45
C TRP A 313 22.98 -21.41 -3.05
N GLU A 314 23.38 -20.55 -2.13
CA GLU A 314 23.45 -20.85 -0.70
C GLU A 314 22.07 -20.65 -0.08
N VAL A 315 21.40 -21.74 0.30
CA VAL A 315 20.06 -21.67 0.91
C VAL A 315 20.12 -21.98 2.40
N ILE A 316 19.88 -20.94 3.21
CA ILE A 316 19.91 -20.97 4.67
C ILE A 316 18.46 -21.06 5.17
N TYR A 317 18.13 -22.13 5.90
CA TYR A 317 16.80 -22.30 6.48
C TYR A 317 16.74 -21.69 7.88
N LEU A 318 15.62 -21.07 8.20
CA LEU A 318 15.38 -20.36 9.45
C LEU A 318 14.25 -21.01 10.24
N ASP A 319 14.38 -21.04 11.57
CA ASP A 319 13.30 -21.39 12.50
C ASP A 319 12.35 -20.20 12.76
N GLU A 320 11.32 -20.40 13.59
CA GLU A 320 10.37 -19.37 14.07
C GLU A 320 11.07 -18.20 14.78
N ASN A 321 12.29 -18.44 15.27
CA ASN A 321 13.12 -17.48 15.99
C ASN A 321 14.17 -16.82 15.09
N TYR A 322 14.11 -17.06 13.77
CA TYR A 322 15.08 -16.65 12.74
C TYR A 322 16.52 -17.13 13.00
N ASN A 323 16.72 -18.18 13.79
CA ASN A 323 18.00 -18.88 13.91
C ASN A 323 18.23 -19.76 12.68
N THR A 324 19.48 -19.90 12.25
CA THR A 324 19.86 -20.86 11.22
C THR A 324 19.63 -22.30 11.68
N LEU A 325 18.83 -23.04 10.95
CA LEU A 325 18.66 -24.47 11.10
C LEU A 325 19.86 -25.23 10.52
N SER A 326 20.43 -26.16 11.29
CA SER A 326 21.50 -27.05 10.82
C SER A 326 21.01 -28.11 9.83
N GLU A 327 19.72 -28.47 9.93
CA GLU A 327 19.08 -29.42 9.03
C GLU A 327 17.99 -28.72 8.21
N LYS A 328 17.89 -29.12 6.94
CA LYS A 328 16.86 -28.62 6.03
C LYS A 328 15.47 -29.11 6.48
N PRO A 329 14.48 -28.22 6.67
CA PRO A 329 13.09 -28.61 6.90
C PRO A 329 12.58 -29.56 5.80
N PRO A 330 11.74 -30.55 6.14
CA PRO A 330 11.10 -31.40 5.13
C PRO A 330 10.40 -30.54 4.07
N HIS A 331 10.46 -30.99 2.81
CA HIS A 331 9.74 -30.33 1.74
C HIS A 331 8.24 -30.57 1.90
N VAL A 332 7.43 -29.61 1.45
CA VAL A 332 5.97 -29.71 1.55
C VAL A 332 5.49 -30.79 0.59
N THR A 333 5.12 -31.96 1.11
CA THR A 333 4.60 -33.05 0.28
C THR A 333 3.11 -32.83 -0.05
N ARG A 334 2.61 -33.55 -1.06
CA ARG A 334 1.19 -33.52 -1.43
C ARG A 334 0.30 -34.02 -0.28
N GLU A 335 0.80 -34.96 0.50
CA GLU A 335 0.16 -35.55 1.67
C GLU A 335 0.10 -34.52 2.81
N MET A 336 1.16 -33.74 3.01
CA MET A 336 1.16 -32.63 3.98
C MET A 336 0.11 -31.57 3.61
N VAL A 337 0.07 -31.11 2.34
CA VAL A 337 -0.93 -30.13 1.89
C VAL A 337 -2.35 -30.68 2.04
N ARG A 338 -2.57 -31.96 1.74
CA ARG A 338 -3.85 -32.62 1.98
C ARG A 338 -4.21 -32.65 3.46
N ALA A 339 -3.27 -33.03 4.33
CA ALA A 339 -3.48 -33.14 5.77
C ALA A 339 -3.74 -31.79 6.45
N ALA A 340 -3.06 -30.71 6.04
CA ALA A 340 -3.31 -29.36 6.54
C ALA A 340 -4.68 -28.78 6.09
N GLN A 341 -5.31 -29.38 5.09
CA GLN A 341 -6.69 -29.10 4.70
C GLN A 341 -7.73 -29.99 5.42
N LEU A 342 -7.28 -30.90 6.30
CA LEU A 342 -8.18 -31.70 7.14
C LEU A 342 -8.35 -31.02 8.50
N PRO A 343 -9.56 -31.05 9.07
CA PRO A 343 -9.75 -30.63 10.45
C PRO A 343 -9.03 -31.60 11.41
N PRO A 344 -8.72 -31.18 12.65
CA PRO A 344 -8.24 -32.08 13.71
C PRO A 344 -9.11 -33.34 13.89
N GLU A 345 -8.54 -34.43 14.42
CA GLU A 345 -9.30 -35.68 14.64
C GLU A 345 -10.39 -35.53 15.72
N ASP A 346 -10.22 -34.58 16.63
CA ASP A 346 -11.16 -34.18 17.69
C ASP A 346 -12.01 -32.95 17.29
N TRP A 347 -11.95 -32.50 16.03
CA TRP A 347 -12.68 -31.34 15.58
C TRP A 347 -14.19 -31.55 15.66
N THR A 348 -14.82 -30.96 16.66
CA THR A 348 -16.26 -30.80 16.72
C THR A 348 -16.68 -29.63 15.82
N PRO A 349 -17.61 -29.82 14.86
CA PRO A 349 -18.16 -28.72 14.10
C PRO A 349 -18.84 -27.69 15.04
N PRO A 350 -18.83 -26.38 14.70
CA PRO A 350 -19.55 -25.36 15.46
C PRO A 350 -21.02 -25.75 15.67
N GLU A 351 -21.61 -25.40 16.81
CA GLU A 351 -22.91 -25.92 17.22
C GLU A 351 -23.95 -25.77 16.10
N GLY A 352 -24.61 -26.89 15.77
CA GLY A 352 -24.61 -27.41 14.40
C GLY A 352 -24.75 -26.41 13.24
N TRP A 353 -23.59 -25.99 12.75
CA TRP A 353 -23.25 -26.18 11.35
C TRP A 353 -23.63 -27.60 10.91
N ALA A 354 -24.22 -27.74 9.71
CA ALA A 354 -24.45 -29.03 9.09
C ALA A 354 -23.49 -29.14 7.89
N PRO A 355 -22.65 -30.18 7.82
CA PRO A 355 -21.74 -30.33 6.70
C PRO A 355 -22.53 -30.58 5.40
N PRO A 356 -21.99 -30.18 4.23
CA PRO A 356 -22.51 -30.62 2.95
C PRO A 356 -22.58 -32.15 2.85
N GLU A 357 -23.54 -32.67 2.10
CA GLU A 357 -23.63 -34.11 1.81
C GLU A 357 -22.34 -34.60 1.13
N GLY A 358 -21.79 -35.73 1.62
CA GLY A 358 -20.49 -36.26 1.18
C GLY A 358 -19.25 -35.56 1.75
N PHE A 359 -19.38 -34.53 2.62
CA PHE A 359 -18.21 -33.86 3.19
C PHE A 359 -17.42 -34.77 4.16
N GLU A 360 -18.10 -35.59 4.99
CA GLU A 360 -17.39 -36.56 5.83
C GLU A 360 -16.67 -37.59 4.95
N ASP A 361 -17.32 -38.13 3.91
CA ASP A 361 -16.70 -39.07 2.97
C ASP A 361 -15.47 -38.45 2.29
N TYR A 362 -15.55 -37.19 1.86
CA TYR A 362 -14.41 -36.44 1.32
C TYR A 362 -13.25 -36.27 2.32
N LEU A 363 -13.53 -36.08 3.61
CA LEU A 363 -12.50 -36.08 4.65
C LEU A 363 -11.90 -37.48 4.85
N ARG A 364 -12.74 -38.53 4.85
CA ARG A 364 -12.32 -39.95 4.96
C ARG A 364 -11.43 -40.37 3.79
N GLU A 365 -11.81 -40.05 2.56
CA GLU A 365 -11.03 -40.29 1.34
C GLU A 365 -9.65 -39.62 1.38
N ARG A 366 -9.53 -38.49 2.08
CA ARG A 366 -8.27 -37.78 2.30
C ARG A 366 -7.47 -38.27 3.51
N GLY A 367 -7.99 -39.22 4.28
CA GLY A 367 -7.30 -39.85 5.41
C GLY A 367 -7.64 -39.28 6.79
N TRP A 368 -8.72 -38.51 6.94
CA TRP A 368 -9.18 -38.04 8.26
C TRP A 368 -9.81 -39.19 9.06
N ASN A 369 -9.19 -39.55 10.19
CA ASN A 369 -9.70 -40.60 11.08
C ASN A 369 -10.57 -40.08 12.22
N GLY A 370 -10.75 -38.76 12.34
CA GLY A 370 -11.51 -38.14 13.42
C GLY A 370 -12.94 -38.67 13.55
N THR A 371 -13.45 -38.77 14.77
CA THR A 371 -14.83 -39.22 14.98
C THR A 371 -15.78 -38.04 14.87
N TRP A 372 -16.72 -38.11 13.93
CA TRP A 372 -17.80 -37.14 13.82
C TRP A 372 -18.82 -37.31 14.97
N THR A 373 -18.44 -36.86 16.16
CA THR A 373 -19.37 -36.74 17.29
C THR A 373 -20.08 -35.40 17.19
N GLN A 374 -21.27 -35.41 16.56
CA GLN A 374 -22.29 -34.43 16.94
C GLN A 374 -22.53 -34.61 18.45
N GLN A 375 -22.07 -33.66 19.26
CA GLN A 375 -22.53 -33.60 20.64
C GLN A 375 -24.06 -33.54 20.59
N PRO A 376 -24.79 -34.49 21.21
CA PRO A 376 -26.23 -34.36 21.33
C PRO A 376 -26.47 -33.07 22.09
N ALA A 377 -27.16 -32.12 21.46
CA ALA A 377 -27.26 -30.75 21.95
C ALA A 377 -27.79 -30.74 23.39
N THR A 378 -26.90 -30.55 24.36
CA THR A 378 -27.25 -30.59 25.77
C THR A 378 -28.11 -29.38 26.08
N GLU A 379 -29.31 -29.62 26.61
CA GLU A 379 -30.33 -28.60 26.87
C GLU A 379 -29.95 -27.68 28.04
N ASN A 380 -28.88 -26.90 27.89
CA ASN A 380 -28.64 -25.70 28.67
C ASN A 380 -29.27 -24.53 27.93
N SER A 381 -30.47 -24.14 28.35
CA SER A 381 -31.29 -23.10 27.70
C SER A 381 -30.63 -21.71 27.64
N ALA A 382 -29.57 -21.47 28.42
CA ALA A 382 -28.75 -20.26 28.34
C ALA A 382 -27.68 -20.28 27.22
N SER A 383 -27.23 -21.47 26.79
CA SER A 383 -26.37 -21.62 25.60
C SER A 383 -27.20 -21.83 24.34
N GLN A 384 -28.34 -22.54 24.41
CA GLN A 384 -29.22 -22.76 23.25
C GLN A 384 -29.68 -21.45 22.60
N ASN A 385 -30.04 -20.41 23.35
CA ASN A 385 -30.39 -19.13 22.74
C ASN A 385 -29.18 -18.48 22.04
N ARG A 386 -27.99 -18.46 22.65
CA ARG A 386 -26.79 -17.88 22.01
C ARG A 386 -26.28 -18.71 20.83
N ALA A 387 -26.41 -20.03 20.88
CA ALA A 387 -26.03 -20.92 19.81
C ALA A 387 -27.06 -20.90 18.68
N MET A 388 -28.34 -20.69 18.97
CA MET A 388 -29.38 -20.45 17.98
C MET A 388 -29.19 -19.08 17.33
N GLU A 389 -28.96 -18.02 18.11
CA GLU A 389 -28.61 -16.68 17.62
C GLU A 389 -27.32 -16.72 16.77
N ALA A 390 -26.27 -17.41 17.21
CA ALA A 390 -25.03 -17.58 16.45
C ALA A 390 -25.22 -18.45 15.19
N ARG A 391 -26.09 -19.48 15.21
CA ARG A 391 -26.45 -20.27 14.03
C ARG A 391 -27.30 -19.49 13.05
N GLU A 392 -28.22 -18.65 13.51
CA GLU A 392 -29.01 -17.78 12.64
C GLU A 392 -28.14 -16.65 12.07
N ALA A 393 -27.24 -16.07 12.86
CA ALA A 393 -26.23 -15.12 12.38
C ALA A 393 -25.30 -15.76 11.35
N ALA A 394 -24.65 -16.90 11.65
CA ALA A 394 -23.75 -17.57 10.73
C ALA A 394 -24.46 -18.11 9.47
N LYS A 395 -25.73 -18.55 9.57
CA LYS A 395 -26.55 -18.89 8.39
C LYS A 395 -26.96 -17.66 7.59
N ALA A 396 -27.22 -16.52 8.24
CA ALA A 396 -27.53 -15.26 7.56
C ALA A 396 -26.28 -14.72 6.85
N GLU A 397 -25.11 -14.73 7.50
CA GLU A 397 -23.82 -14.35 6.92
C GLU A 397 -23.42 -15.29 5.78
N TRP A 398 -23.50 -16.61 5.97
CA TRP A 398 -23.22 -17.56 4.89
C TRP A 398 -24.17 -17.37 3.70
N LYS A 399 -25.47 -17.18 3.95
CA LYS A 399 -26.46 -16.94 2.90
C LYS A 399 -26.28 -15.58 2.23
N ALA A 400 -25.80 -14.57 2.96
CA ALA A 400 -25.40 -13.27 2.40
C ALA A 400 -24.17 -13.44 1.50
N ALA A 401 -23.10 -14.07 1.98
CA ALA A 401 -21.89 -14.35 1.22
C ALA A 401 -22.15 -15.24 -0.01
N GLU A 402 -23.01 -16.26 0.10
CA GLU A 402 -23.44 -17.09 -1.04
C GLU A 402 -24.26 -16.28 -2.06
N THR A 403 -25.07 -15.33 -1.59
CA THR A 403 -25.84 -14.41 -2.45
C THR A 403 -24.93 -13.39 -3.13
N GLU A 404 -23.96 -12.82 -2.41
CA GLU A 404 -22.94 -11.90 -2.93
C GLU A 404 -22.03 -12.61 -3.93
N TRP A 405 -21.61 -13.85 -3.65
CA TRP A 405 -20.80 -14.66 -4.57
C TRP A 405 -21.58 -14.99 -5.84
N LYS A 406 -22.85 -15.40 -5.74
CA LYS A 406 -23.71 -15.62 -6.92
C LYS A 406 -23.97 -14.33 -7.71
N GLN A 407 -24.10 -13.19 -7.03
CA GLN A 407 -24.19 -11.89 -7.68
C GLN A 407 -22.88 -11.50 -8.37
N PHE A 408 -21.73 -11.85 -7.80
CA PHE A 408 -20.42 -11.61 -8.38
C PHE A 408 -20.15 -12.51 -9.59
N GLU A 409 -20.45 -13.81 -9.51
CA GLU A 409 -20.40 -14.73 -10.67
C GLU A 409 -21.34 -14.28 -11.79
N GLN A 410 -22.58 -13.88 -11.46
CA GLN A 410 -23.50 -13.31 -12.43
C GLN A 410 -22.98 -11.99 -13.01
N MET A 411 -22.30 -11.15 -12.20
CA MET A 411 -21.69 -9.90 -12.68
C MET A 411 -20.52 -10.17 -13.63
N LEU A 412 -19.70 -11.20 -13.37
CA LEU A 412 -18.63 -11.63 -14.28
C LEU A 412 -19.20 -12.18 -15.59
N GLN A 413 -20.22 -13.04 -15.54
CA GLN A 413 -20.89 -13.55 -16.74
C GLN A 413 -21.60 -12.44 -17.53
N ASP A 414 -22.27 -11.51 -16.84
CA ASP A 414 -22.84 -10.29 -17.43
C ASP A 414 -21.74 -9.46 -18.11
N PHE A 415 -20.57 -9.31 -17.47
CA PHE A 415 -19.46 -8.52 -17.98
C PHE A 415 -18.77 -9.17 -19.19
N GLU A 416 -18.53 -10.48 -19.16
CA GLU A 416 -18.03 -11.23 -20.33
C GLU A 416 -19.03 -11.18 -21.49
N THR A 417 -20.32 -11.34 -21.22
CA THR A 417 -21.36 -11.18 -22.24
C THR A 417 -21.36 -9.75 -22.79
N PHE A 418 -21.25 -8.75 -21.90
CA PHE A 418 -21.24 -7.34 -22.27
C PHE A 418 -19.99 -6.93 -23.07
N THR A 419 -18.79 -7.42 -22.74
CA THR A 419 -17.58 -7.08 -23.50
C THR A 419 -17.64 -7.61 -24.93
N ASN A 420 -18.22 -8.80 -25.12
CA ASN A 420 -18.41 -9.48 -26.41
C ASN A 420 -19.58 -8.94 -27.25
N MET A 421 -20.46 -8.08 -26.71
CA MET A 421 -21.51 -7.40 -27.48
C MET A 421 -20.95 -6.31 -28.43
N SER A 422 -21.65 -6.03 -29.52
CA SER A 422 -21.38 -4.83 -30.33
C SER A 422 -21.73 -3.56 -29.56
N ASP A 423 -21.14 -2.41 -29.92
CA ASP A 423 -21.39 -1.13 -29.22
C ASP A 423 -22.86 -0.68 -29.25
N THR A 424 -23.58 -1.06 -30.31
CA THR A 424 -25.04 -0.86 -30.40
C THR A 424 -25.83 -1.71 -29.42
N GLU A 425 -25.38 -2.93 -29.13
CA GLU A 425 -25.99 -3.82 -28.15
C GLU A 425 -25.60 -3.42 -26.72
N LYS A 426 -24.35 -3.03 -26.49
CA LYS A 426 -23.87 -2.45 -25.23
C LYS A 426 -24.70 -1.23 -24.82
N ALA A 427 -24.94 -0.30 -25.74
CA ALA A 427 -25.77 0.88 -25.48
C ALA A 427 -27.22 0.52 -25.11
N ALA A 428 -27.82 -0.46 -25.80
CA ALA A 428 -29.17 -0.93 -25.50
C ALA A 428 -29.25 -1.70 -24.16
N ALA A 429 -28.23 -2.50 -23.84
CA ALA A 429 -28.12 -3.24 -22.59
C ALA A 429 -27.96 -2.29 -21.38
N LEU A 430 -27.12 -1.26 -21.50
CA LEU A 430 -27.00 -0.20 -20.49
C LEU A 430 -28.32 0.54 -20.29
N GLN A 431 -28.98 0.97 -21.38
CA GLN A 431 -30.28 1.64 -21.29
C GLN A 431 -31.34 0.76 -20.60
N LYS A 432 -31.36 -0.55 -20.88
CA LYS A 432 -32.27 -1.50 -20.23
C LYS A 432 -31.93 -1.75 -18.76
N ARG A 433 -30.65 -1.82 -18.38
CA ARG A 433 -30.19 -2.10 -17.01
C ARG A 433 -30.38 -0.90 -16.07
N PHE A 434 -30.12 0.31 -16.55
CA PHE A 434 -30.17 1.53 -15.75
C PHE A 434 -31.50 2.29 -15.81
N MET A 435 -32.45 1.89 -16.68
CA MET A 435 -33.78 2.52 -16.77
C MET A 435 -34.98 1.54 -16.73
N PRO A 436 -35.09 0.58 -15.78
CA PRO A 436 -36.16 -0.42 -15.84
C PRO A 436 -37.57 0.13 -15.56
N GLN A 437 -37.66 1.18 -14.74
CA GLN A 437 -38.93 1.79 -14.30
C GLN A 437 -38.76 3.29 -13.99
N LEU A 438 -38.56 4.13 -15.01
CA LEU A 438 -39.08 5.50 -14.88
C LEU A 438 -40.60 5.41 -15.08
N PRO A 439 -41.43 5.92 -14.15
CA PRO A 439 -42.83 6.17 -14.45
C PRO A 439 -42.92 7.06 -15.67
N GLU A 440 -43.81 6.77 -16.63
CA GLU A 440 -43.92 7.49 -17.91
C GLU A 440 -44.22 9.00 -17.77
N HIS A 441 -44.49 9.48 -16.54
CA HIS A 441 -44.71 10.88 -16.19
C HIS A 441 -43.49 11.60 -15.61
N LEU A 442 -42.34 10.94 -15.38
CA LEU A 442 -41.09 11.63 -15.07
C LEU A 442 -40.52 12.24 -16.35
N THR A 443 -40.86 13.51 -16.59
CA THR A 443 -40.19 14.33 -17.60
C THR A 443 -38.74 14.59 -17.20
N ASP A 444 -37.86 14.83 -18.19
CA ASP A 444 -36.45 15.19 -17.96
C ASP A 444 -36.33 16.34 -16.92
N GLU A 445 -37.22 17.33 -17.03
CA GLU A 445 -37.38 18.47 -16.13
C GLU A 445 -37.75 18.08 -14.68
N SER A 446 -38.54 17.02 -14.48
CA SER A 446 -38.85 16.51 -13.13
C SER A 446 -37.64 15.85 -12.47
N ILE A 447 -36.78 15.20 -13.27
CA ILE A 447 -35.56 14.55 -12.78
C ILE A 447 -34.51 15.60 -12.42
N GLU A 448 -34.33 16.59 -13.31
CA GLU A 448 -33.43 17.72 -13.09
C GLU A 448 -33.82 18.52 -11.85
N ASN A 449 -35.10 18.86 -11.68
CA ASN A 449 -35.59 19.55 -10.47
C ASN A 449 -35.38 18.72 -9.18
N MET A 450 -35.57 17.40 -9.24
CA MET A 450 -35.36 16.53 -8.06
C MET A 450 -33.88 16.43 -7.67
N LEU A 451 -32.98 16.40 -8.66
CA LEU A 451 -31.53 16.45 -8.44
C LEU A 451 -31.10 17.82 -7.91
N GLN A 452 -31.52 18.92 -8.53
CA GLN A 452 -31.23 20.28 -8.04
C GLN A 452 -31.72 20.49 -6.59
N ALA A 453 -32.89 19.95 -6.22
CA ALA A 453 -33.42 20.05 -4.85
C ALA A 453 -32.66 19.21 -3.81
N GLN A 454 -32.12 18.05 -4.19
CA GLN A 454 -31.26 17.25 -3.30
C GLN A 454 -29.86 17.84 -3.14
N TRP A 455 -29.34 18.49 -4.18
CA TRP A 455 -27.95 18.93 -4.31
C TRP A 455 -27.79 20.46 -4.25
N ASP A 456 -28.72 21.14 -3.56
CA ASP A 456 -28.66 22.59 -3.33
C ASP A 456 -27.35 22.96 -2.58
N PRO A 457 -26.44 23.75 -3.21
CA PRO A 457 -25.17 24.12 -2.60
C PRO A 457 -25.32 24.85 -1.25
N THR A 458 -26.43 25.54 -1.03
CA THR A 458 -26.68 26.26 0.23
C THR A 458 -27.03 25.31 1.38
N ARG A 459 -27.67 24.16 1.10
CA ARG A 459 -27.93 23.12 2.10
C ARG A 459 -26.64 22.43 2.53
N ILE A 460 -25.79 22.08 1.56
CA ILE A 460 -24.49 21.45 1.80
C ILE A 460 -23.58 22.38 2.61
N LYS A 461 -23.43 23.65 2.17
CA LYS A 461 -22.63 24.65 2.91
C LYS A 461 -23.12 24.85 4.35
N LYS A 462 -24.44 24.91 4.57
CA LYS A 462 -25.01 25.04 5.92
C LYS A 462 -24.75 23.82 6.81
N ALA A 463 -24.66 22.61 6.23
CA ALA A 463 -24.25 21.42 6.96
C ALA A 463 -22.78 21.47 7.37
N GLU A 464 -21.91 21.87 6.44
CA GLU A 464 -20.49 22.09 6.68
C GLU A 464 -20.24 23.16 7.76
N ASP A 465 -20.90 24.32 7.67
CA ASP A 465 -20.86 25.39 8.67
C ASP A 465 -21.24 24.88 10.07
N LEU A 466 -22.27 24.02 10.18
CA LEU A 466 -22.71 23.45 11.46
C LEU A 466 -21.71 22.43 12.04
N LEU A 467 -21.07 21.62 11.20
CA LEU A 467 -20.07 20.64 11.60
C LEU A 467 -18.76 21.33 12.04
N ASN A 468 -18.35 22.36 11.32
CA ASN A 468 -17.16 23.15 11.63
C ASN A 468 -17.35 24.00 12.91
N LEU A 469 -18.53 24.61 13.10
CA LEU A 469 -18.79 25.49 14.24
C LEU A 469 -19.02 24.74 15.57
N TYR A 470 -19.58 23.53 15.54
CA TYR A 470 -19.96 22.77 16.74
C TYR A 470 -19.25 21.42 16.91
N GLY A 471 -18.36 21.06 15.98
CA GLY A 471 -17.76 19.73 15.92
C GLY A 471 -18.71 18.67 15.34
N PRO A 472 -18.20 17.48 14.96
CA PRO A 472 -18.95 16.51 14.16
C PRO A 472 -20.22 15.97 14.86
N GLU A 473 -20.19 15.70 16.17
CA GLU A 473 -21.31 15.08 16.88
C GLU A 473 -22.45 16.07 17.19
N GLU A 474 -22.13 17.24 17.76
CA GLU A 474 -23.12 18.28 18.05
C GLU A 474 -23.57 18.99 16.76
N GLY A 475 -22.69 19.12 15.77
CA GLY A 475 -23.00 19.58 14.42
C GLY A 475 -23.99 18.65 13.72
N LEU A 476 -23.77 17.33 13.73
CA LEU A 476 -24.74 16.34 13.24
C LEU A 476 -26.08 16.45 13.98
N ARG A 477 -26.07 16.57 15.31
CA ARG A 477 -27.31 16.70 16.11
C ARG A 477 -28.11 17.95 15.74
N ARG A 478 -27.44 19.07 15.48
CA ARG A 478 -28.06 20.34 15.04
C ARG A 478 -28.55 20.25 13.60
N LEU A 479 -27.74 19.67 12.71
CA LEU A 479 -28.11 19.41 11.32
C LEU A 479 -29.36 18.52 11.25
N ALA A 480 -29.43 17.44 12.04
CA ALA A 480 -30.58 16.55 12.12
C ALA A 480 -31.88 17.25 12.57
N LYS A 481 -31.76 18.37 13.32
CA LYS A 481 -32.91 19.19 13.73
C LYS A 481 -33.37 20.17 12.64
N SER A 482 -32.47 20.63 11.77
CA SER A 482 -32.80 21.56 10.67
C SER A 482 -33.02 20.91 9.30
N ASP A 483 -32.38 19.77 9.06
CA ASP A 483 -32.40 19.00 7.81
C ASP A 483 -32.14 17.50 8.12
N PRO A 484 -33.18 16.74 8.51
CA PRO A 484 -33.04 15.35 8.93
C PRO A 484 -32.56 14.39 7.82
N GLN A 485 -32.74 14.76 6.55
CA GLN A 485 -32.33 13.92 5.43
C GLN A 485 -30.83 14.04 5.17
N LEU A 486 -30.31 15.27 5.15
CA LEU A 486 -28.89 15.53 4.94
C LEU A 486 -28.05 14.98 6.11
N ALA A 487 -28.54 15.11 7.35
CA ALA A 487 -27.86 14.56 8.53
C ALA A 487 -27.59 13.04 8.44
N LYS A 488 -28.58 12.25 7.97
CA LYS A 488 -28.42 10.79 7.78
C LYS A 488 -27.44 10.41 6.68
N GLN A 489 -27.22 11.29 5.70
CA GLN A 489 -26.22 11.07 4.65
C GLN A 489 -24.81 11.34 5.19
N VAL A 490 -24.64 12.46 5.93
CA VAL A 490 -23.37 12.82 6.59
C VAL A 490 -22.97 11.77 7.64
N GLU A 491 -23.91 11.29 8.44
CA GLU A 491 -23.65 10.27 9.48
C GLU A 491 -23.07 8.97 8.89
N ARG A 492 -23.61 8.50 7.75
CA ARG A 492 -23.08 7.32 7.03
C ARG A 492 -21.68 7.54 6.48
N ALA A 493 -21.36 8.76 6.06
CA ALA A 493 -20.05 9.09 5.51
C ALA A 493 -18.93 9.13 6.57
N LEU A 494 -19.25 9.26 7.86
CA LEU A 494 -18.26 9.43 8.95
C LEU A 494 -17.84 8.14 9.67
N GLY A 495 -18.28 6.96 9.21
CA GLY A 495 -17.54 5.70 9.32
C GLY A 495 -17.19 5.13 10.72
N LYS A 496 -17.86 5.51 11.81
CA LYS A 496 -17.53 5.01 13.16
C LYS A 496 -17.93 3.54 13.39
N GLN A 497 -16.97 2.62 13.33
CA GLN A 497 -16.99 1.31 14.01
C GLN A 497 -15.69 1.10 14.81
N SER A 498 -15.79 0.54 16.02
CA SER A 498 -14.69 0.46 17.01
C SER A 498 -14.08 -0.94 17.12
N ASN A 499 -12.76 -1.04 17.32
CA ASN A 499 -12.06 -2.29 17.66
C ASN A 499 -10.93 -2.08 18.69
N GLN A 500 -10.61 -3.11 19.48
CA GLN A 500 -9.48 -3.20 20.42
C GLN A 500 -8.54 -4.39 20.09
N PRO A 501 -7.23 -4.34 20.46
CA PRO A 501 -6.25 -5.40 20.18
C PRO A 501 -5.79 -6.21 21.42
N GLN A 502 -5.08 -7.34 21.20
CA GLN A 502 -4.32 -8.11 22.21
C GLN A 502 -2.99 -8.66 21.65
N GLU A 503 -2.14 -9.25 22.53
CA GLU A 503 -0.68 -9.06 22.53
C GLU A 503 0.15 -10.29 23.04
N THR A 504 1.48 -10.31 22.80
CA THR A 504 2.55 -11.22 23.36
C THR A 504 2.62 -12.66 22.80
N GLY A 505 3.73 -13.43 22.75
CA GLY A 505 5.18 -13.35 23.08
C GLY A 505 5.85 -14.74 22.82
N ARG A 506 7.17 -15.04 22.84
CA ARG A 506 8.42 -14.32 23.20
C ARG A 506 9.64 -14.80 22.35
N SER A 507 10.85 -15.16 22.88
CA SER A 507 12.04 -15.52 22.04
C SER A 507 13.20 -16.32 22.68
N ILE A 508 14.12 -16.83 21.84
CA ILE A 508 15.48 -17.36 22.20
C ILE A 508 16.63 -16.41 21.70
N PRO A 509 17.90 -16.80 21.42
CA PRO A 509 19.08 -16.04 21.87
C PRO A 509 19.53 -14.93 20.91
N LYS A 510 20.15 -13.91 21.49
CA LYS A 510 20.32 -12.57 20.93
C LYS A 510 21.70 -12.31 20.32
N ALA A 511 21.75 -11.62 19.17
CA ALA A 511 22.90 -10.76 18.86
C ALA A 511 23.07 -9.71 19.97
N PRO A 512 24.28 -9.14 20.21
CA PRO A 512 24.44 -8.12 21.25
C PRO A 512 23.38 -7.03 21.06
N PRO A 513 22.50 -6.81 22.07
CA PRO A 513 21.39 -5.89 21.91
C PRO A 513 21.94 -4.48 21.61
N PRO A 514 21.13 -3.61 20.96
CA PRO A 514 21.50 -2.20 20.85
C PRO A 514 21.84 -1.66 22.24
N PRO A 515 22.87 -0.81 22.38
CA PRO A 515 23.39 -0.39 23.68
C PRO A 515 22.28 0.26 24.51
N THR A 516 21.82 -0.46 25.53
CA THR A 516 20.96 0.07 26.58
C THR A 516 21.80 0.94 27.50
N ASP A 517 21.49 2.24 27.56
CA ASP A 517 22.18 3.21 28.41
C ASP A 517 22.00 2.86 29.89
N SER A 518 22.91 2.04 30.46
CA SER A 518 22.90 1.65 31.87
C SER A 518 24.25 1.12 32.36
N GLN A 519 25.33 1.89 32.18
CA GLN A 519 26.41 2.02 33.17
C GLN A 519 27.40 3.14 32.78
N PRO A 520 27.72 4.10 33.67
CA PRO A 520 28.88 4.96 33.45
C PRO A 520 30.15 4.10 33.55
N SER A 521 31.02 4.21 32.53
CA SER A 521 32.26 3.44 32.48
C SER A 521 33.17 3.83 33.65
N SER A 522 33.49 2.87 34.52
CA SER A 522 34.42 3.06 35.62
C SER A 522 35.82 3.39 35.08
N GLU A 523 36.43 4.44 35.60
CA GLU A 523 37.77 4.89 35.19
C GLU A 523 38.79 3.75 35.27
N VAL A 524 39.45 3.46 34.14
CA VAL A 524 40.66 2.63 34.13
C VAL A 524 41.84 3.56 34.43
N PRO A 525 42.61 3.34 35.52
CA PRO A 525 43.76 4.18 35.81
C PRO A 525 44.87 3.92 34.78
N LEU A 526 45.29 4.99 34.10
CA LEU A 526 46.47 4.98 33.24
C LEU A 526 47.73 4.59 34.03
N LYS A 527 48.57 3.76 33.40
CA LYS A 527 49.94 3.44 33.80
C LYS A 527 50.89 3.78 32.66
#